data_AF-A0A848T6P2-F1
#
_entry.id   AF-A0A848T6P2-F1
#
_cell.length_a   1.000
_cell.length_b   1.000
_cell.length_c   1.000
_cell.angle_alpha   90.00
_cell.angle_beta   90.00
_cell.angle_gamma   90.00
#
_symmetry.space_group_name_H-M   'P 1'
#
loop_
_entity.id
_entity.type
_entity.pdbx_description
1 polymer ?
#
loop_
_entity_poly.entity_id
_entity_poly.type
_entity_poly.pdbx_seq_one_letter_code
_entity_poly.pdbx_strand_id
1 'polypeptide(L)' 'MSDTWRTGTKLVHTGVRRSQYGEVAEPIFLTQGFVYDSAEQAAQRFEKAGEDEFIY' A
#
# COMPACT_ATOMS: atom_id res chain seq x y z
N MET A 1 3.15 -0.48 -17.43
CA MET A 1 2.81 0.95 -17.53
C MET A 1 3.73 1.56 -18.59
N SER A 2 3.24 2.44 -19.46
CA SER A 2 4.10 3.09 -20.46
C SER A 2 5.06 4.04 -19.76
N ASP A 3 6.37 3.84 -19.93
CA ASP A 3 7.41 4.69 -19.32
C ASP A 3 7.38 6.14 -19.85
N THR A 4 6.59 6.37 -20.91
CA THR A 4 6.54 7.59 -21.72
C THR A 4 5.58 8.67 -21.18
N TRP A 5 4.89 8.44 -20.06
CA TRP A 5 3.99 9.46 -19.50
C TRP A 5 4.73 10.71 -19.02
N ARG A 6 4.11 11.87 -19.23
CA ARG A 6 4.58 13.16 -18.68
C ARG A 6 4.52 13.11 -17.15
N THR A 7 5.41 13.87 -16.50
CA THR A 7 5.51 13.90 -15.02
C THR A 7 4.18 14.18 -14.33
N GLY A 8 3.39 15.14 -14.82
CA GLY A 8 2.08 15.45 -14.23
C GLY A 8 1.10 14.27 -14.25
N THR A 9 1.10 13.47 -15.32
CA THR A 9 0.28 12.26 -15.41
C THR A 9 0.74 11.20 -14.41
N LYS A 10 2.06 11.05 -14.22
CA LYS A 10 2.61 10.11 -13.23
C LYS A 10 2.15 10.49 -11.82
N LEU A 11 2.21 11.78 -11.46
CA LEU A 11 1.80 12.27 -10.14
C LEU A 11 0.32 12.02 -9.81
N VAL A 12 -0.56 11.94 -10.81
CA VAL A 12 -2.00 11.73 -10.61
C VAL A 12 -2.39 10.24 -10.59
N HIS A 13 -1.64 9.38 -11.28
CA HIS A 13 -2.09 8.01 -11.57
C HIS A 13 -1.16 6.89 -11.09
N THR A 14 -0.02 7.23 -10.47
CA THR A 14 0.92 6.23 -9.92
C THR A 14 0.93 6.28 -8.40
N GLY A 15 1.45 5.24 -7.75
CA GLY A 15 1.55 5.15 -6.28
C GLY A 15 0.27 4.72 -5.55
N VAL A 16 -0.89 4.78 -6.22
CA VAL A 16 -2.18 4.37 -5.63
C VAL A 16 -2.31 2.85 -5.53
N ARG A 17 -2.82 2.37 -4.38
CA ARG A 17 -3.24 0.98 -4.15
C ARG A 17 -4.74 0.91 -3.94
N ARG A 18 -5.46 0.26 -4.85
CA ARG A 18 -6.92 0.10 -4.74
C ARG A 18 -7.29 -1.06 -3.83
N SER A 19 -8.27 -0.82 -2.98
CA SER A 19 -8.91 -1.86 -2.21
C SER A 19 -9.83 -2.71 -3.10
N GLN A 20 -10.39 -3.76 -2.50
CA GLN A 20 -11.41 -4.61 -3.12
C GLN A 20 -12.71 -3.86 -3.51
N TYR A 21 -12.94 -2.66 -2.99
CA TYR A 21 -14.16 -1.89 -3.25
C TYR A 21 -14.08 -1.03 -4.50
N GLY A 22 -12.91 -0.93 -5.14
CA GLY A 22 -12.78 -0.29 -6.46
C GLY A 22 -12.92 1.24 -6.42
N GLU A 23 -12.59 1.87 -5.29
CA GLU A 23 -12.59 3.32 -5.16
C GLU A 23 -11.63 4.00 -6.16
N VAL A 24 -12.01 5.21 -6.59
CA VAL A 24 -11.24 6.01 -7.55
C VAL A 24 -10.27 6.95 -6.83
N ALA A 25 -10.63 7.40 -5.63
CA ALA A 25 -9.79 8.21 -4.75
C ALA A 25 -9.09 7.34 -3.71
N GLU A 26 -7.97 7.81 -3.16
CA GLU A 26 -7.27 7.09 -2.09
C GLU A 26 -8.11 7.03 -0.80
N PRO A 27 -8.27 5.84 -0.19
CA PRO A 27 -8.97 5.70 1.09
C PRO A 27 -8.12 6.19 2.27
N ILE A 28 -8.79 6.69 3.32
CA ILE A 28 -8.16 7.05 4.60
C ILE A 28 -8.32 5.88 5.58
N PHE A 29 -7.20 5.27 5.99
CA PHE A 29 -7.18 4.18 6.98
C PHE A 29 -6.97 4.73 8.40
N LEU A 30 -8.06 5.09 9.08
CA LEU A 30 -8.03 5.56 10.47
C LEU A 30 -7.94 4.39 11.46
N THR A 31 -6.79 3.73 11.50
CA THR A 31 -6.50 2.64 12.44
C THR A 31 -5.11 2.79 13.04
N GLN A 32 -4.92 2.28 14.26
CA GLN A 32 -3.62 2.24 14.93
C GLN A 32 -2.84 0.95 14.63
N GLY A 33 -3.46 -0.04 13.97
CA GLY A 33 -2.83 -1.32 13.65
C GLY A 33 -3.66 -2.18 12.70
N PHE A 34 -3.12 -3.34 12.34
CA PHE A 34 -3.72 -4.30 11.41
C PHE A 34 -3.72 -5.71 12.01
N VAL A 35 -4.68 -6.54 11.57
CA VAL A 35 -4.77 -7.95 11.97
C VAL A 35 -3.81 -8.77 11.11
N TYR A 36 -3.12 -9.73 11.75
CA TYR A 36 -2.29 -10.73 11.08
C TYR A 36 -3.01 -12.07 11.09
N ASP A 37 -2.90 -12.82 10.00
CA ASP A 37 -3.51 -14.15 9.86
C ASP A 37 -2.79 -15.21 10.72
N SER A 38 -1.50 -15.01 10.98
CA SER A 38 -0.69 -15.90 11.82
C SER A 38 0.39 -15.14 12.60
N ALA A 39 0.86 -15.75 13.70
CA ALA A 39 1.98 -15.21 14.49
C ALA A 39 3.28 -15.14 13.67
N GLU A 40 3.50 -16.11 12.78
CA GLU A 40 4.67 -16.14 11.88
C GLU A 40 4.64 -14.98 10.89
N GLN A 41 3.46 -14.64 10.35
CA GLN A 41 3.30 -13.49 9.46
C GLN A 41 3.64 -12.18 10.18
N ALA A 42 3.21 -12.02 11.43
CA ALA A 42 3.57 -10.86 12.24
C ALA A 42 5.10 -10.81 12.45
N ALA A 43 5.72 -11.91 12.88
CA ALA A 43 7.15 -11.98 13.14
C ALA A 43 8.00 -11.61 11.91
N GLN A 44 7.67 -12.17 10.74
CA GLN A 44 8.38 -11.87 9.49
C GLN A 44 8.35 -10.38 9.16
N ARG A 45 7.22 -9.69 9.39
CA ARG A 45 7.15 -8.24 9.19
C ARG A 45 8.08 -7.47 10.12
N PHE A 46 8.14 -7.84 11.41
CA PHE A 46 9.03 -7.17 12.36
C PHE A 46 10.52 -7.41 12.07
N GLU A 47 10.88 -8.56 11.50
CA GLU A 47 12.26 -8.85 11.09
C GLU A 47 12.65 -8.11 9.81
N LYS A 48 11.74 -8.07 8.82
CA LYS A 48 11.96 -7.40 7.55
C LYS A 48 10.64 -6.98 6.90
N ALA A 49 10.39 -5.67 6.85
CA ALA A 49 9.33 -5.12 6.01
C ALA A 49 9.63 -5.35 4.52
N GLY A 50 8.60 -5.71 3.74
CA GLY A 50 8.68 -5.67 2.28
C GLY A 50 8.87 -4.24 1.74
N GLU A 51 9.25 -4.10 0.45
CA GLU A 51 9.56 -2.80 -0.19
C GLU A 51 8.44 -1.74 -0.06
N ASP A 52 7.20 -2.18 0.15
CA ASP A 52 6.04 -1.31 0.27
C ASP A 52 5.13 -1.72 1.44
N GLU A 53 5.71 -2.27 2.52
CA GLU A 53 4.97 -2.59 3.74
C GLU A 53 5.30 -1.57 4.84
N PHE A 54 4.26 -1.07 5.49
CA PHE A 54 4.39 -0.13 6.60
C PHE A 54 4.18 -0.87 7.91
N ILE A 55 5.13 -0.73 8.83
CA ILE A 55 4.99 -1.10 10.24
C ILE A 55 4.72 0.20 10.99
N TYR A 56 3.63 0.26 11.74
CA TYR A 56 3.26 1.40 12.58
C TYR A 56 3.75 1.20 14.02
#